data_AF-A0AAU0ZF69-F1
#
_entry.id   AF-A0AAU0ZF69-F1
#
_cell.length_a   1.000
_cell.length_b   1.000
_cell.length_c   1.000
_cell.angle_alpha   90.00
_cell.angle_beta   90.00
_cell.angle_gamma   90.00
#
_symmetry.space_group_name_H-M   'P 1'
#
loop_
_entity.id
_entity.type
_entity.pdbx_description
1 polymer ?
#
loop_
_entity_poly.entity_id
_entity_poly.type
_entity_poly.pdbx_seq_one_letter_code
_entity_poly.pdbx_strand_id
1 'polypeptide(L)' 'MSDASMVGSEIRARHMRASHTAVSEVGSVAERSGAARLVLSHYGDTSGEGIDPARWTSTIQKSYAGPTTIGTDLMQPTVG' A
#
# COMPACT_ATOMS: atom_id res chain seq x y z
N MET A 1 17.35 -2.29 25.87
CA MET A 1 16.74 -3.15 24.83
C MET A 1 17.80 -4.15 24.39
N SER A 2 17.49 -5.44 24.41
CA SER A 2 18.46 -6.53 24.15
C SER A 2 18.62 -6.84 22.66
N ASP A 3 19.79 -7.35 22.28
CA ASP A 3 20.18 -7.74 20.92
C ASP A 3 19.12 -8.57 20.17
N ALA A 4 18.48 -9.53 20.85
CA ALA A 4 17.40 -10.34 20.29
C ALA A 4 16.18 -9.54 19.78
N SER A 5 15.85 -8.41 20.42
CA SER A 5 14.75 -7.54 19.97
C SER A 5 15.10 -6.77 18.68
N MET A 6 16.38 -6.45 18.48
CA MET A 6 16.88 -5.80 17.27
C MET A 6 16.80 -6.75 16.08
N VAL A 7 17.30 -7.99 16.24
CA VAL A 7 17.22 -9.04 15.22
C VAL A 7 15.76 -9.34 14.83
N GLY A 8 14.84 -9.40 15.80
CA GLY A 8 13.42 -9.59 15.52
C GLY A 8 12.80 -8.48 14.66
N SER A 9 13.16 -7.21 14.93
CA SER A 9 12.72 -6.06 14.15
C SER A 9 13.22 -6.10 12.70
N GLU A 10 14.50 -6.48 12.51
CA GLU A 10 15.08 -6.59 11.17
C GLU A 10 14.45 -7.69 10.32
N ILE A 11 14.16 -8.86 10.91
CA ILE A 11 13.47 -9.95 10.22
C ILE A 11 12.08 -9.49 9.74
N ARG A 12 11.33 -8.79 10.59
CA ARG A 12 10.02 -8.22 10.22
C ARG A 12 10.16 -7.20 9.09
N ALA A 13 11.08 -6.25 9.20
CA ALA A 13 11.30 -5.23 8.20
C ALA A 13 11.71 -5.84 6.84
N ARG A 14 12.55 -6.87 6.85
CA ARG A 14 12.91 -7.64 5.64
C ARG A 14 11.70 -8.32 5.03
N HIS A 15 10.85 -8.97 5.82
CA HIS A 15 9.63 -9.59 5.30
C HIS A 15 8.67 -8.57 4.67
N MET A 16 8.46 -7.42 5.33
CA MET A 16 7.61 -6.36 4.77
C MET A 16 8.12 -5.90 3.41
N ARG A 17 9.42 -5.63 3.27
CA ARG A 17 9.99 -5.20 1.97
C ARG A 17 10.00 -6.29 0.90
N ALA A 18 10.18 -7.55 1.28
CA ALA A 18 10.32 -8.65 0.32
C ALA A 18 8.98 -9.26 -0.13
N SER A 19 7.93 -9.10 0.67
CA SER A 19 6.66 -9.83 0.46
C SER A 19 5.43 -8.92 0.38
N HIS A 20 5.59 -7.61 0.53
CA HIS A 20 4.52 -6.63 0.37
C HIS A 20 4.92 -5.56 -0.63
N THR A 21 3.91 -4.83 -1.13
CA THR A 21 4.09 -3.73 -2.08
C THR A 21 3.97 -2.41 -1.33
N ALA A 22 4.95 -1.51 -1.47
CA ALA A 22 4.83 -0.19 -0.88
C ALA A 22 3.77 0.63 -1.63
N VAL A 23 3.05 1.52 -0.94
CA VAL A 23 2.01 2.40 -1.55
C VAL A 23 2.56 3.18 -2.75
N SER A 24 3.82 3.59 -2.71
CA SER A 24 4.52 4.28 -3.80
C SER A 24 4.71 3.45 -5.07
N GLU A 25 4.61 2.12 -4.98
CA GLU A 25 4.85 1.20 -6.10
C GLU A 25 3.55 0.68 -6.74
N VAL A 26 2.44 0.74 -6.00
CA VAL A 26 1.13 0.19 -6.44
C VAL A 26 0.65 0.86 -7.74
N GLY A 27 0.87 2.18 -7.89
CA GLY A 27 0.49 2.88 -9.11
C GLY A 27 1.18 2.32 -10.35
N SER A 28 2.51 2.13 -10.30
CA SER A 28 3.27 1.55 -11.41
C SER A 28 2.80 0.13 -11.76
N VAL A 29 2.37 -0.66 -10.77
CA VAL A 29 1.78 -1.99 -11.01
C VAL A 29 0.47 -1.88 -11.79
N ALA A 30 -0.44 -0.98 -11.37
CA ALA A 30 -1.73 -0.78 -12.03
C ALA A 30 -1.61 -0.21 -13.45
N GLU A 31 -0.68 0.73 -13.66
CA GLU A 31 -0.40 1.30 -14.97
C GLU A 31 0.12 0.22 -15.94
N ARG A 32 1.11 -0.56 -15.49
CA ARG A 32 1.70 -1.63 -16.31
C ARG A 32 0.74 -2.79 -16.59
N SER A 33 -0.26 -3.00 -15.75
CA SER A 33 -1.28 -4.03 -16.00
C SER A 33 -2.41 -3.55 -16.93
N GLY A 34 -2.45 -2.25 -17.25
CA GLY A 34 -3.56 -1.67 -18.01
C GLY A 34 -4.87 -1.69 -17.21
N ALA A 35 -4.81 -1.61 -15.88
CA ALA A 35 -6.00 -1.60 -15.05
C ALA A 35 -6.86 -0.37 -15.36
N ALA A 36 -8.17 -0.58 -15.50
CA ALA A 36 -9.12 0.54 -15.67
C ALA A 36 -9.36 1.31 -14.37
N ARG A 37 -9.19 0.65 -13.21
CA ARG A 37 -9.36 1.21 -11.87
C ARG A 37 -8.44 0.51 -10.87
N LEU A 38 -7.94 1.25 -9.90
CA LEU A 38 -7.21 0.73 -8.74
C LEU A 38 -8.09 0.83 -7.48
N VAL A 39 -8.27 -0.27 -6.77
CA VAL A 39 -8.82 -0.30 -5.40
C VAL A 39 -7.72 -0.83 -4.48
N LEU A 40 -7.21 0.02 -3.59
CA LEU A 40 -6.19 -0.35 -2.62
C LEU A 40 -6.85 -1.02 -1.41
N SER A 41 -6.27 -2.12 -0.92
CA SER A 41 -6.73 -2.85 0.27
C SER A 41 -5.54 -3.55 0.95
N HIS A 42 -5.80 -4.28 2.05
CA HIS A 42 -4.79 -5.05 2.80
C HIS A 42 -3.61 -4.19 3.31
N TYR A 43 -3.94 -3.23 4.16
CA TYR A 43 -2.96 -2.28 4.69
C TYR A 43 -2.17 -2.85 5.85
N GLY A 44 -0.87 -2.52 5.91
CA GLY A 44 -0.07 -2.63 7.12
C GLY A 44 0.46 -1.26 7.51
N ASP A 45 0.08 -0.74 8.67
CA ASP A 45 0.72 0.45 9.22
C ASP A 45 2.00 0.05 9.96
N THR A 46 3.14 0.21 9.30
CA THR A 46 4.46 0.02 9.90
C THR A 46 5.04 1.30 10.48
N SER A 47 4.41 2.45 10.22
CA SER A 47 4.89 3.78 10.60
C SER A 47 4.33 4.26 11.94
N GLY A 48 3.13 3.79 12.31
CA GLY A 48 2.37 4.29 13.45
C GLY A 48 1.71 5.65 13.18
N GLU A 49 1.83 6.21 11.97
CA GLU A 49 1.21 7.48 11.57
C GLU A 49 -0.28 7.32 11.21
N GLY A 50 -0.79 6.10 11.13
CA GLY A 50 -2.13 5.81 10.63
C GLY A 50 -2.24 5.96 9.11
N ILE A 51 -3.45 5.76 8.59
CA ILE A 51 -3.73 5.82 7.15
C ILE A 51 -4.28 7.21 6.82
N ASP A 52 -3.60 7.90 5.90
CA ASP A 52 -4.08 9.13 5.26
C ASP A 52 -4.47 8.82 3.80
N PRO A 53 -5.78 8.68 3.50
CA PRO A 53 -6.25 8.36 2.17
C PRO A 53 -5.86 9.39 1.11
N ALA A 54 -5.78 10.68 1.45
CA ALA A 54 -5.43 11.73 0.51
C ALA A 54 -3.94 11.67 0.13
N ARG A 55 -3.07 11.50 1.12
CA ARG A 55 -1.62 11.28 0.90
C ARG A 55 -1.35 10.01 0.11
N TRP A 56 -2.07 8.92 0.38
CA TRP A 56 -1.87 7.66 -0.34
C TRP A 56 -2.38 7.75 -1.78
N THR A 57 -3.54 8.36 -2.00
CA THR A 57 -4.08 8.61 -3.35
C THR A 57 -3.11 9.44 -4.18
N SER A 58 -2.63 10.57 -3.64
CA SER A 58 -1.65 11.43 -4.35
C SER A 58 -0.32 10.72 -4.58
N THR A 59 0.08 9.81 -3.71
CA THR A 59 1.30 8.99 -3.89
C THR A 59 1.14 8.00 -5.04
N ILE A 60 0.03 7.28 -5.11
CA ILE A 60 -0.28 6.33 -6.19
C ILE A 60 -0.36 7.05 -7.54
N GLN A 61 -1.04 8.20 -7.58
CA GLN A 61 -1.27 8.98 -8.79
C GLN A 61 0.00 9.53 -9.44
N LYS A 62 1.15 9.51 -8.76
CA LYS A 62 2.46 9.82 -9.38
C LYS A 62 2.84 8.86 -10.51
N SER A 63 2.25 7.65 -10.52
CA SER A 63 2.62 6.59 -11.45
C SER A 63 1.42 5.86 -12.08
N TYR A 64 0.19 6.31 -11.81
CA TYR A 64 -1.04 5.74 -12.36
C TYR A 64 -2.06 6.85 -12.59
N ALA A 65 -2.54 6.98 -13.84
CA ALA A 65 -3.48 8.04 -14.20
C ALA A 65 -4.95 7.67 -13.94
N GLY A 66 -5.24 6.38 -13.72
CA GLY A 66 -6.61 5.90 -13.58
C GLY A 66 -7.25 6.20 -12.23
N PRO A 67 -8.58 6.00 -12.11
CA PRO A 67 -9.31 6.19 -10.86
C PRO A 67 -8.74 5.31 -9.75
N THR A 68 -8.51 5.91 -8.58
CA THR A 68 -7.98 5.25 -7.39
C THR A 68 -8.99 5.34 -6.25
N THR A 69 -9.23 4.22 -5.59
CA THR A 69 -10.05 4.14 -4.37
C THR A 69 -9.23 3.54 -3.25
N ILE A 70 -9.15 4.24 -2.12
CA ILE A 70 -8.64 3.70 -0.87
C ILE A 70 -9.80 2.96 -0.20
N GLY A 71 -9.76 1.63 -0.22
CA GLY A 71 -10.80 0.79 0.35
C GLY A 71 -10.94 0.97 1.85
N THR A 72 -12.16 0.86 2.35
CA THR A 72 -12.47 0.74 3.78
C THR A 72 -13.18 -0.58 4.02
N ASP A 73 -13.20 -1.03 5.26
CA ASP A 73 -13.91 -2.24 5.63
C ASP A 73 -15.37 -2.20 5.17
N LEU A 74 -15.87 -3.33 4.66
CA LEU A 74 -17.21 -3.52 4.11
C LEU A 74 -17.57 -2.65 2.88
N MET A 75 -16.61 -1.90 2.31
CA MET A 75 -16.84 -1.15 1.08
C MET A 75 -17.16 -2.10 -0.08
N GLN A 76 -18.16 -1.74 -0.89
CA GLN A 76 -18.53 -2.47 -2.11
C GLN A 76 -18.20 -1.60 -3.33
N PRO A 77 -17.00 -1.76 -3.94
CA PRO A 77 -16.66 -1.01 -5.14
C PRO A 77 -17.46 -1.55 -6.34
N THR A 78 -18.03 -0.65 -7.13
CA THR A 78 -18.65 -1.01 -8.41
C THR A 78 -17.57 -1.20 -9.47
N VAL A 79 -17.65 -2.31 -10.21
CA VAL A 79 -16.93 -2.50 -11.47
C VAL A 79 -17.88 -2.12 -12.61
N GLY A 80 -17.51 -1.11 -13.38
CA GLY A 80 -18.25 -0.66 -14.57
C GLY A 80 -17.83 -1.42 -15.81
#